data_AF-A0A935VSQ7-F1
#
_entry.id   AF-A0A935VSQ7-F1
#
_cell.length_a   1.000
_cell.length_b   1.000
_cell.length_c   1.000
_cell.angle_alpha   90.00
_cell.angle_beta   90.00
_cell.angle_gamma   90.00
#
_symmetry.space_group_name_H-M   'P 1'
#
loop_
_entity.id
_entity.type
_entity.pdbx_description
1 polymer ?
#
loop_
_entity_poly.entity_id
_entity_poly.type
_entity_poly.pdbx_seq_one_letter_code
_entity_poly.pdbx_strand_id
1 'polypeptide(L)'
;MADTHTSFIVKIRHFFLRLFRLNTFPVIKLYPGFGNKSQCYLYGHVLAVSPKLRNRHRNNFLLNTLALLRLFMVRPIAGAELRLTYNHKTYFAVSQDDGFFKFEWDVEVQLPGNFTALVSLLVKNTTNVITTAQTSINIPDAGQFIFISDIDDTFLVSHSGNLRKRLYVLLTKNAHSRKPFEGVVNHYNLLSMSGVDEGKSAHPFFYVSSSEWNLYDYIKEFSRQNKLPEGVYLLNQLKRISQVFKTGQNNHSTKFMRIVRILEAYPEQQFVLLGDDSQEDPNIYASVVSHFPGKIFSVYIRQVRNMPKIHVQERIKQMETAGVFCCYFKHSAEAVIHSRTIGLITHV
;
A
#
# COMPACT_ATOMS: atom_id res chain seq x y z
N MET A 1 4.73 49.35 10.83
CA MET A 1 3.87 48.33 11.49
C MET A 1 3.73 47.01 10.71
N ALA A 2 4.15 46.91 9.43
CA ALA A 2 4.06 45.66 8.65
C ALA A 2 5.19 44.63 8.92
N ASP A 3 6.38 45.07 9.36
CA ASP A 3 7.55 44.19 9.56
C ASP A 3 7.48 43.32 10.82
N THR A 4 6.84 43.80 11.89
CA THR A 4 6.69 43.05 13.15
C THR A 4 5.71 41.88 13.01
N HIS A 5 4.62 42.06 12.26
CA HIS A 5 3.67 40.99 11.95
C HIS A 5 4.28 39.89 11.08
N THR A 6 5.07 40.27 10.07
CA THR A 6 5.78 39.33 9.20
C THR A 6 6.81 38.50 9.99
N SER A 7 7.55 39.14 10.91
CA SER A 7 8.50 38.47 11.81
C SER A 7 7.82 37.47 12.76
N PHE A 8 6.64 37.81 13.31
CA PHE A 8 5.89 36.94 14.21
C PHE A 8 5.32 35.70 13.52
N ILE A 9 4.74 35.86 12.32
CA ILE A 9 4.22 34.74 11.52
C ILE A 9 5.35 33.78 11.11
N VAL A 10 6.51 34.31 10.73
CA VAL A 10 7.69 33.49 10.39
C VAL A 10 8.19 32.70 11.60
N LYS A 11 8.20 33.28 12.80
CA LYS A 11 8.55 32.59 14.05
C LYS A 11 7.57 31.48 14.39
N ILE A 12 6.26 31.73 14.28
CA ILE A 12 5.22 30.70 14.49
C ILE A 12 5.39 29.55 13.50
N ARG A 13 5.60 29.86 12.21
CA ARG A 13 5.82 28.85 11.17
C ARG A 13 7.05 27.99 11.47
N HIS A 14 8.17 28.60 11.87
CA HIS A 14 9.38 27.85 12.26
C HIS A 14 9.15 26.98 13.49
N PHE A 15 8.49 27.50 14.51
CA PHE A 15 8.11 26.73 15.70
C PHE A 15 7.26 25.51 15.33
N PHE A 16 6.26 25.69 14.48
CA PHE A 16 5.39 24.62 14.00
C PHE A 16 6.15 23.56 13.20
N LEU A 17 6.97 23.98 12.22
CA LEU A 17 7.81 23.06 11.43
C LEU A 17 8.76 22.25 12.32
N ARG A 18 9.31 22.88 13.37
CA ARG A 18 10.18 22.22 14.36
C ARG A 18 9.40 21.23 15.22
N LEU A 19 8.24 21.64 15.74
CA LEU A 19 7.37 20.82 16.58
C LEU A 19 6.92 19.54 15.86
N PHE A 20 6.45 19.67 14.61
CA PHE A 20 5.98 18.55 13.79
C PHE A 20 7.10 17.83 13.03
N ARG A 21 8.37 18.28 13.16
CA ARG A 21 9.55 17.72 12.49
C ARG A 21 9.32 17.56 10.98
N LEU A 22 9.01 18.66 10.31
CA LEU A 22 8.81 18.73 8.87
C LEU A 22 10.08 19.21 8.15
N ASN A 23 10.32 18.68 6.95
CA ASN A 23 11.27 19.18 5.96
C ASN A 23 10.55 20.16 5.03
N THR A 24 11.26 21.17 4.55
CA THR A 24 10.74 22.19 3.62
C THR A 24 11.50 22.23 2.29
N PHE A 25 12.38 21.27 2.06
CA PHE A 25 13.04 21.08 0.78
C PHE A 25 12.21 20.10 -0.07
N PRO A 26 12.18 20.26 -1.40
CA PRO A 26 11.55 19.30 -2.29
C PRO A 26 12.11 17.90 -2.08
N VAL A 27 11.22 16.92 -1.93
CA VAL A 27 11.57 15.50 -1.77
C VAL A 27 10.75 14.67 -2.75
N ILE A 28 11.42 13.71 -3.39
CA ILE A 28 10.76 12.63 -4.13
C ILE A 28 10.56 11.46 -3.17
N LYS A 29 9.30 11.13 -2.91
CA LYS A 29 8.93 9.95 -2.15
C LYS A 29 8.59 8.83 -3.11
N LEU A 30 9.51 7.87 -3.27
CA LEU A 30 9.30 6.69 -4.10
C LEU A 30 8.69 5.53 -3.31
N TYR A 31 7.88 4.74 -4.00
CA TYR A 31 7.35 3.47 -3.53
C TYR A 31 8.02 2.34 -4.32
N PRO A 32 8.17 1.12 -3.75
CA PRO A 32 8.69 -0.02 -4.48
C PRO A 32 7.95 -0.19 -5.81
N GLY A 33 8.73 -0.27 -6.89
CA GLY A 33 8.19 -0.55 -8.21
C GLY A 33 7.92 -2.03 -8.39
N PHE A 34 7.14 -2.34 -9.42
CA PHE A 34 6.75 -3.70 -9.76
C PHE A 34 6.59 -3.81 -11.26
N GLY A 35 6.75 -5.01 -11.80
CA GLY A 35 6.61 -5.22 -13.23
C GLY A 35 6.58 -6.69 -13.58
N ASN A 36 6.39 -6.95 -14.87
CA ASN A 36 6.51 -8.26 -15.49
C ASN A 36 7.70 -8.25 -16.48
N LYS A 37 7.78 -9.26 -17.34
CA LYS A 37 8.89 -9.40 -18.31
C LYS A 37 8.91 -8.32 -19.40
N SER A 38 7.80 -7.61 -19.62
CA SER A 38 7.65 -6.61 -20.70
C SER A 38 7.42 -5.20 -20.19
N GLN A 39 6.86 -5.00 -19.01
CA GLN A 39 6.49 -3.69 -18.48
C GLN A 39 6.80 -3.53 -17.01
N CYS A 40 7.25 -2.32 -16.64
CA CYS A 40 7.50 -1.91 -15.27
C CYS A 40 6.68 -0.68 -14.89
N TYR A 41 6.31 -0.64 -13.61
CA TYR A 41 5.52 0.40 -12.98
C TYR A 41 6.28 0.95 -11.78
N LEU A 42 6.34 2.27 -11.69
CA LEU A 42 6.93 2.96 -10.55
C LEU A 42 6.07 4.15 -10.14
N TYR A 43 5.72 4.20 -8.86
CA TYR A 43 4.89 5.25 -8.29
C TYR A 43 5.66 6.08 -7.28
N GLY A 44 5.25 7.34 -7.14
CA GLY A 44 5.79 8.22 -6.11
C GLY A 44 5.01 9.50 -5.93
N HIS A 45 5.46 10.32 -4.99
CA HIS A 45 4.98 11.68 -4.80
C HIS A 45 6.12 12.69 -4.76
N VAL A 46 5.89 13.88 -5.30
CA VAL A 46 6.78 15.03 -5.12
C VAL A 46 6.19 15.96 -4.06
N LEU A 47 6.95 16.20 -2.99
CA LEU A 47 6.49 16.96 -1.83
C LEU A 47 7.42 18.14 -1.54
N ALA A 48 6.88 19.35 -1.46
CA ALA A 48 7.58 20.55 -0.98
C ALA A 48 7.75 20.54 0.54
N VAL A 49 6.80 19.92 1.25
CA VAL A 49 6.88 19.69 2.70
C VAL A 49 6.60 18.24 2.99
N SER A 50 7.52 17.59 3.70
CA SER A 50 7.45 16.17 4.05
C SER A 50 7.84 15.92 5.52
N PRO A 51 7.31 14.88 6.18
CA PRO A 51 7.77 14.49 7.51
C PRO A 51 9.23 14.05 7.48
N LYS A 52 10.03 14.49 8.45
CA LYS A 52 11.37 13.94 8.66
C LYS A 52 11.29 12.45 9.01
N LEU A 53 12.16 11.65 8.39
CA LEU A 53 12.38 10.25 8.77
C LEU A 53 12.67 10.17 10.28
N ARG A 54 12.06 9.17 10.93
CA ARG A 54 12.17 8.96 12.37
C ARG A 54 12.91 7.65 12.59
N ASN A 55 14.13 7.74 13.13
CA ASN A 55 14.96 6.55 13.36
C ASN A 55 14.77 5.94 14.75
N ARG A 56 14.00 6.59 15.65
CA ARG A 56 13.74 6.08 17.02
C ARG A 56 12.33 6.43 17.48
N HIS A 57 11.64 5.45 18.06
CA HIS A 57 10.34 5.64 18.67
C HIS A 57 10.47 5.90 20.18
N ARG A 58 9.65 6.81 20.71
CA ARG A 58 9.55 7.08 22.15
C ARG A 58 8.17 6.66 22.64
N ASN A 59 8.09 6.15 23.87
CA ASN A 59 6.85 5.63 24.47
C ASN A 59 5.96 6.76 25.03
N ASN A 60 5.81 7.86 24.29
CA ASN A 60 5.04 9.03 24.71
C ASN A 60 3.82 9.23 23.81
N PHE A 61 2.62 9.18 24.40
CA PHE A 61 1.33 9.32 23.71
C PHE A 61 1.26 10.58 22.83
N LEU A 62 1.49 11.76 23.41
CA LEU A 62 1.43 13.05 22.69
C LEU A 62 2.39 13.11 21.50
N LEU A 63 3.61 12.60 21.67
CA LEU A 63 4.61 12.58 20.58
C LEU A 63 4.21 11.64 19.45
N ASN A 64 3.50 10.55 19.76
CA ASN A 64 3.00 9.63 18.75
C ASN A 64 1.79 10.22 18.00
N THR A 65 0.88 10.91 18.70
CA THR A 65 -0.22 11.64 18.07
C THR A 65 0.30 12.75 17.13
N LEU A 66 1.25 13.57 17.58
CA LEU A 66 1.89 14.59 16.73
C LEU A 66 2.63 13.95 15.53
N ALA A 67 3.26 12.80 15.74
CA ALA A 67 3.95 12.06 14.68
C ALA A 67 3.01 11.47 13.62
N LEU A 68 1.75 11.21 13.96
CA LEU A 68 0.72 10.84 12.99
C LEU A 68 0.14 12.08 12.30
N LEU A 69 -0.19 13.13 13.06
CA LEU A 69 -0.77 14.36 12.51
C LEU A 69 0.13 15.00 11.44
N ARG A 70 1.45 14.98 11.63
CA ARG A 70 2.40 15.50 10.63
C ARG A 70 2.32 14.79 9.28
N LEU A 71 1.85 13.53 9.22
CA LEU A 71 1.68 12.81 7.96
C LEU A 71 0.64 13.45 7.05
N PHE A 72 -0.33 14.17 7.63
CA PHE A 72 -1.37 14.91 6.93
C PHE A 72 -0.99 16.38 6.65
N MET A 73 0.19 16.81 7.10
CA MET A 73 0.73 18.16 6.89
C MET A 73 1.65 18.27 5.67
N VAL A 74 1.70 17.23 4.84
CA VAL A 74 2.46 17.22 3.58
C VAL A 74 1.94 18.30 2.63
N ARG A 75 2.86 18.85 1.82
CA ARG A 75 2.51 19.77 0.73
C ARG A 75 3.01 19.19 -0.58
N PRO A 76 2.12 18.74 -1.46
CA PRO A 76 2.51 18.22 -2.76
C PRO A 76 2.94 19.34 -3.72
N ILE A 77 3.75 18.97 -4.72
CA ILE A 77 4.13 19.82 -5.85
C ILE A 77 3.43 19.29 -7.09
N ALA A 78 2.51 20.06 -7.65
CA ALA A 78 1.83 19.77 -8.90
C ALA A 78 2.67 20.20 -10.11
N GLY A 79 2.55 19.50 -11.24
CA GLY A 79 3.24 19.85 -12.48
C GLY A 79 4.76 19.73 -12.40
N ALA A 80 5.27 18.91 -11.48
CA ALA A 80 6.71 18.69 -11.31
C ALA A 80 7.23 17.77 -12.42
N GLU A 81 8.26 18.21 -13.14
CA GLU A 81 8.93 17.42 -14.17
C GLU A 81 9.89 16.40 -13.55
N LEU A 82 9.71 15.13 -13.90
CA LEU A 82 10.48 14.01 -13.36
C LEU A 82 11.18 13.25 -14.48
N ARG A 83 12.39 12.76 -14.20
CA ARG A 83 13.13 11.84 -15.06
C ARG A 83 13.46 10.56 -14.32
N LEU A 84 13.00 9.44 -14.85
CA LEU A 84 13.41 8.10 -14.44
C LEU A 84 14.63 7.68 -15.29
N THR A 85 15.68 7.21 -14.64
CA THR A 85 16.81 6.53 -15.29
C THR A 85 16.80 5.06 -14.88
N TYR A 86 16.74 4.18 -15.89
CA TYR A 86 16.66 2.74 -15.71
C TYR A 86 17.42 2.03 -16.83
N ASN A 87 18.39 1.17 -16.50
CA ASN A 87 19.24 0.48 -17.48
C ASN A 87 19.75 1.39 -18.61
N HIS A 88 20.30 2.55 -18.26
CA HIS A 88 20.80 3.58 -19.19
C HIS A 88 19.75 4.23 -20.09
N LYS A 89 18.47 3.84 -20.00
CA LYS A 89 17.34 4.52 -20.65
C LYS A 89 16.73 5.57 -19.73
N THR A 90 16.09 6.56 -20.34
CA THR A 90 15.44 7.66 -19.63
C THR A 90 13.98 7.79 -20.01
N TYR A 91 13.14 7.97 -19.01
CA TYR A 91 11.69 8.19 -19.17
C TYR A 91 11.28 9.45 -18.42
N PHE A 92 10.22 10.10 -18.87
CA PHE A 92 9.76 11.37 -18.30
C PHE A 92 8.31 11.26 -17.82
N ALA A 93 8.00 11.94 -16.73
CA ALA A 93 6.66 12.05 -16.18
C ALA A 93 6.44 13.43 -15.56
N VAL A 94 5.18 13.80 -15.39
CA VAL A 94 4.77 15.03 -14.71
C VAL A 94 3.87 14.67 -13.54
N SER A 95 4.09 15.29 -12.37
CA SER A 95 3.23 15.05 -11.21
C SER A 95 1.84 15.68 -11.36
N GLN A 96 0.85 15.00 -10.82
CA GLN A 96 -0.55 15.43 -10.74
C GLN A 96 -0.75 16.49 -9.63
N ASP A 97 -1.98 16.99 -9.48
CA ASP A 97 -2.33 18.05 -8.52
C ASP A 97 -2.02 17.70 -7.06
N ASP A 98 -2.11 16.43 -6.70
CA ASP A 98 -1.75 15.90 -5.38
C ASP A 98 -0.28 15.49 -5.28
N GLY A 99 0.53 15.82 -6.29
CA GLY A 99 1.95 15.51 -6.37
C GLY A 99 2.26 14.07 -6.73
N PHE A 100 1.25 13.22 -6.95
CA PHE A 100 1.42 11.84 -7.40
C PHE A 100 2.02 11.81 -8.80
N PHE A 101 2.92 10.87 -9.06
CA PHE A 101 3.38 10.56 -10.41
C PHE A 101 3.47 9.04 -10.60
N LYS A 102 3.36 8.64 -11.85
CA LYS A 102 3.59 7.27 -12.29
C LYS A 102 4.54 7.24 -13.48
N PHE A 103 5.40 6.24 -13.49
CA PHE A 103 6.15 5.80 -14.67
C PHE A 103 5.63 4.44 -15.08
N GLU A 104 5.41 4.28 -16.38
CA GLU A 104 5.06 3.05 -17.07
C GLU A 104 5.99 2.98 -18.27
N TRP A 105 6.79 1.92 -18.37
CA TRP A 105 7.73 1.77 -19.48
C TRP A 105 7.94 0.31 -19.83
N ASP A 106 8.26 0.08 -21.10
CA ASP A 106 8.57 -1.25 -21.59
C ASP A 106 10.02 -1.64 -21.26
N VAL A 107 10.21 -2.93 -20.99
CA VAL A 107 11.49 -3.55 -20.66
C VAL A 107 11.85 -4.54 -21.76
N GLU A 108 13.01 -4.36 -22.38
CA GLU A 108 13.43 -5.20 -23.52
C GLU A 108 13.84 -6.62 -23.10
N VAL A 109 14.58 -6.77 -22.00
CA VAL A 109 15.01 -8.07 -21.48
C VAL A 109 15.27 -7.97 -19.99
N GLN A 110 14.48 -8.65 -19.15
CA GLN A 110 14.85 -8.86 -17.74
C GLN A 110 14.58 -10.27 -17.23
N LEU A 111 15.61 -10.79 -16.58
CA LEU A 111 15.53 -11.94 -15.68
C LEU A 111 14.75 -11.52 -14.43
N PRO A 112 14.01 -12.44 -13.79
CA PRO A 112 13.41 -12.20 -12.48
C PRO A 112 14.43 -11.64 -11.47
N GLY A 113 13.99 -10.76 -10.58
CA GLY A 113 14.88 -10.18 -9.57
C GLY A 113 14.54 -8.76 -9.13
N ASN A 114 15.49 -8.16 -8.42
CA ASN A 114 15.38 -6.81 -7.85
C ASN A 114 16.31 -5.85 -8.59
N PHE A 115 15.73 -4.83 -9.23
CA PHE A 115 16.45 -3.80 -9.97
C PHE A 115 16.37 -2.45 -9.26
N THR A 116 17.36 -1.59 -9.44
CA THR A 116 17.34 -0.24 -8.88
C THR A 116 16.95 0.78 -9.93
N ALA A 117 15.93 1.59 -9.63
CA ALA A 117 15.54 2.74 -10.43
C ALA A 117 15.94 4.05 -9.75
N LEU A 118 16.46 4.99 -10.53
CA LEU A 118 16.80 6.35 -10.08
C LEU A 118 15.80 7.34 -10.65
N VAL A 119 15.11 8.09 -9.80
CA VAL A 119 14.21 9.17 -10.21
C VAL A 119 14.80 10.51 -9.80
N SER A 120 14.82 11.45 -10.75
CA SER A 120 15.31 12.82 -10.58
C SER A 120 14.16 13.80 -10.72
N LEU A 121 14.07 14.77 -9.82
CA LEU A 121 13.19 15.94 -9.94
C LEU A 121 13.97 17.01 -10.70
N LEU A 122 13.38 17.52 -11.78
CA LEU A 122 14.03 18.50 -12.65
C LEU A 122 13.61 19.94 -12.30
N VAL A 123 14.49 20.89 -12.58
CA VAL A 123 14.13 22.31 -12.67
C VAL A 123 13.32 22.49 -13.95
N LYS A 124 12.12 23.10 -13.81
CA LYS A 124 11.14 23.27 -14.88
C LYS A 124 11.77 23.78 -16.18
N ASN A 125 11.48 23.14 -17.30
CA ASN A 125 12.01 23.43 -18.64
C ASN A 125 13.54 23.34 -18.75
N THR A 126 14.21 22.54 -17.92
CA THR A 126 15.67 22.34 -17.99
C THR A 126 16.05 20.88 -17.68
N THR A 127 17.33 20.55 -17.87
CA THR A 127 17.91 19.25 -17.48
C THR A 127 18.54 19.26 -16.08
N ASN A 128 18.50 20.40 -15.38
CA ASN A 128 19.12 20.54 -14.06
C ASN A 128 18.32 19.80 -13.00
N VAL A 129 19.00 19.07 -12.11
CA VAL A 129 18.38 18.22 -11.11
C VAL A 129 18.27 18.96 -9.78
N ILE A 130 17.06 19.00 -9.20
CA ILE A 130 16.79 19.55 -7.86
C ILE A 130 17.14 18.52 -6.78
N THR A 131 16.65 17.29 -6.94
CA THR A 131 16.88 16.19 -6.00
C THR A 131 16.68 14.85 -6.71
N THR A 132 17.17 13.78 -6.10
CA THR A 132 17.06 12.41 -6.62
C THR A 132 16.60 11.46 -5.53
N ALA A 133 15.89 10.40 -5.91
CA ALA A 133 15.56 9.27 -5.05
C ALA A 133 15.76 7.95 -5.81
N GLN A 134 16.02 6.88 -5.06
CA GLN A 134 16.15 5.53 -5.61
C GLN A 134 15.19 4.57 -4.93
N THR A 135 14.77 3.54 -5.65
CA THR A 135 13.98 2.44 -5.10
C THR A 135 14.22 1.15 -5.87
N SER A 136 13.81 0.03 -5.28
CA SER A 136 13.82 -1.27 -5.93
C SER A 136 12.57 -1.47 -6.79
N ILE A 137 12.73 -2.24 -7.86
CA ILE A 137 11.67 -2.76 -8.71
C ILE A 137 11.76 -4.28 -8.63
N ASN A 138 10.66 -4.93 -8.27
CA ASN A 138 10.58 -6.39 -8.21
C ASN A 138 9.86 -6.93 -9.45
N ILE A 139 10.50 -7.89 -10.12
CA ILE A 139 9.89 -8.68 -11.19
C ILE A 139 9.84 -10.14 -10.73
N PRO A 140 8.64 -10.74 -10.59
CA PRO A 140 8.49 -12.10 -10.11
C PRO A 140 8.91 -13.15 -11.13
N ASP A 141 9.19 -14.34 -10.60
CA ASP A 141 9.41 -15.54 -11.38
C ASP A 141 8.11 -16.00 -12.07
N ALA A 142 8.25 -16.74 -13.18
CA ALA A 142 7.09 -17.32 -13.86
C ALA A 142 6.43 -18.40 -12.99
N GLY A 143 5.09 -18.47 -13.01
CA GLY A 143 4.32 -19.48 -12.28
C GLY A 143 4.13 -19.19 -10.78
N GLN A 144 4.55 -18.03 -10.30
CA GLN A 144 4.28 -17.60 -8.93
C GLN A 144 2.84 -17.10 -8.78
N PHE A 145 2.16 -17.54 -7.72
CA PHE A 145 0.97 -16.84 -7.24
C PHE A 145 1.31 -15.41 -6.81
N ILE A 146 0.38 -14.49 -7.05
CA ILE A 146 0.43 -13.13 -6.53
C ILE A 146 -0.66 -12.94 -5.48
N PHE A 147 -0.25 -12.53 -4.28
CA PHE A 147 -1.16 -12.31 -3.16
C PHE A 147 -1.58 -10.85 -3.10
N ILE A 148 -2.89 -10.58 -3.15
CA ILE A 148 -3.45 -9.23 -3.05
C ILE A 148 -4.26 -9.15 -1.76
N SER A 149 -3.74 -8.39 -0.79
CA SER A 149 -4.30 -8.28 0.55
C SER A 149 -4.86 -6.89 0.82
N ASP A 150 -6.04 -6.80 1.43
CA ASP A 150 -6.42 -5.59 2.17
C ASP A 150 -5.55 -5.44 3.43
N ILE A 151 -5.60 -4.27 4.04
CA ILE A 151 -4.79 -3.91 5.20
C ILE A 151 -5.67 -3.84 6.45
N ASP A 152 -6.71 -3.02 6.39
CA ASP A 152 -7.48 -2.64 7.56
C ASP A 152 -8.47 -3.74 7.89
N ASP A 153 -8.51 -4.19 9.14
CA ASP A 153 -9.38 -5.30 9.57
C ASP A 153 -9.11 -6.65 8.90
N THR A 154 -8.09 -6.72 8.04
CA THR A 154 -7.56 -7.96 7.43
C THR A 154 -6.33 -8.48 8.18
N PHE A 155 -5.26 -7.68 8.25
CA PHE A 155 -4.09 -7.97 9.10
C PHE A 155 -3.83 -6.91 10.17
N LEU A 156 -4.27 -5.67 9.94
CA LEU A 156 -4.15 -4.58 10.89
C LEU A 156 -5.48 -4.44 11.65
N VAL A 157 -5.49 -4.79 12.93
CA VAL A 157 -6.69 -4.68 13.77
C VAL A 157 -7.14 -3.21 13.86
N SER A 158 -8.28 -2.90 13.26
CA SER A 158 -8.88 -1.58 13.16
C SER A 158 -10.18 -1.60 13.97
N HIS A 159 -10.17 -1.04 15.19
CA HIS A 159 -11.36 -1.11 16.05
C HIS A 159 -12.51 -0.16 15.60
N SER A 160 -12.93 -0.12 14.33
CA SER A 160 -14.24 0.45 13.91
C SER A 160 -14.48 0.52 12.39
N GLY A 161 -15.71 0.19 11.98
CA GLY A 161 -16.30 0.57 10.68
C GLY A 161 -16.65 2.06 10.51
N ASN A 162 -15.90 2.97 11.15
CA ASN A 162 -16.10 4.42 11.09
C ASN A 162 -14.74 5.13 10.93
N LEU A 163 -14.52 5.84 9.82
CA LEU A 163 -13.26 6.53 9.51
C LEU A 163 -12.75 7.46 10.64
N ARG A 164 -13.68 8.13 11.35
CA ARG A 164 -13.37 8.98 12.51
C ARG A 164 -12.83 8.21 13.70
N LYS A 165 -13.40 7.05 14.03
CA LYS A 165 -12.91 6.17 15.09
C LYS A 165 -11.61 5.48 14.68
N ARG A 166 -11.45 5.13 13.41
CA ARG A 166 -10.21 4.58 12.85
C ARG A 166 -9.06 5.57 12.98
N LEU A 167 -9.28 6.84 12.60
CA LEU A 167 -8.29 7.91 12.81
C LEU A 167 -8.05 8.19 14.29
N TYR A 168 -9.09 8.19 15.13
CA TYR A 168 -8.94 8.32 16.59
C TYR A 168 -8.09 7.19 17.18
N VAL A 169 -8.29 5.94 16.77
CA VAL A 169 -7.49 4.79 17.21
C VAL A 169 -6.07 4.84 16.62
N LEU A 170 -5.89 5.38 15.40
CA LEU A 170 -4.57 5.67 14.81
C LEU A 170 -3.83 6.78 15.57
N LEU A 171 -4.56 7.80 16.03
CA LEU A 171 -4.04 8.93 16.81
C LEU A 171 -3.74 8.56 18.27
N THR A 172 -4.37 7.51 18.80
CA THR A 172 -4.30 7.13 20.22
C THR A 172 -3.43 5.90 20.52
N LYS A 173 -3.17 4.99 19.55
CA LYS A 173 -2.37 3.77 19.78
C LYS A 173 -1.13 3.68 18.89
N ASN A 174 0.02 3.35 19.50
CA ASN A 174 1.34 3.22 18.88
C ASN A 174 1.36 2.07 17.83
N ALA A 175 2.08 2.23 16.71
CA ALA A 175 2.30 1.14 15.75
C ALA A 175 2.92 -0.10 16.43
N HIS A 176 3.82 0.11 17.40
CA HIS A 176 4.45 -0.97 18.18
C HIS A 176 3.54 -1.59 19.24
N SER A 177 2.44 -0.93 19.64
CA SER A 177 1.48 -1.49 20.59
C SER A 177 0.32 -2.21 19.91
N ARG A 178 0.26 -2.16 18.57
CA ARG A 178 -0.76 -2.86 17.79
C ARG A 178 -0.22 -4.23 17.42
N LYS A 179 -1.01 -5.25 17.73
CA LYS A 179 -0.74 -6.62 17.29
C LYS A 179 -1.56 -6.88 16.03
N PRO A 180 -1.00 -7.57 15.03
CA PRO A 180 -1.79 -8.12 13.94
C PRO A 180 -2.82 -9.11 14.50
N PHE A 181 -3.81 -9.47 13.70
CA PHE A 181 -4.68 -10.60 14.07
C PHE A 181 -3.84 -11.84 14.32
N GLU A 182 -4.24 -12.60 15.34
CA GLU A 182 -3.51 -13.80 15.74
C GLU A 182 -3.36 -14.78 14.57
N GLY A 183 -2.13 -15.26 14.36
CA GLY A 183 -1.78 -16.19 13.30
C GLY A 183 -1.71 -15.61 11.88
N VAL A 184 -2.05 -14.34 11.63
CA VAL A 184 -1.98 -13.75 10.28
C VAL A 184 -0.57 -13.74 9.73
N VAL A 185 0.38 -13.26 10.53
CA VAL A 185 1.79 -13.18 10.11
C VAL A 185 2.31 -14.56 9.70
N ASN A 186 1.93 -15.59 10.46
CA ASN A 186 2.28 -16.97 10.12
C ASN A 186 1.64 -17.41 8.80
N HIS A 187 0.33 -17.19 8.62
CA HIS A 187 -0.37 -17.54 7.39
C HIS A 187 0.25 -16.85 6.17
N TYR A 188 0.54 -15.55 6.25
CA TYR A 188 1.09 -14.78 5.14
C TYR A 188 2.51 -15.22 4.80
N ASN A 189 3.35 -15.48 5.81
CA ASN A 189 4.70 -16.00 5.56
C ASN A 189 4.68 -17.40 4.95
N LEU A 190 3.76 -18.28 5.38
CA LEU A 190 3.59 -19.59 4.76
C LEU A 190 3.16 -19.48 3.29
N LEU A 191 2.22 -18.57 2.97
CA LEU A 191 1.82 -18.29 1.59
C LEU A 191 2.99 -17.72 0.77
N SER A 192 3.74 -16.79 1.35
CA SER A 192 4.87 -16.12 0.69
C SER A 192 6.00 -17.09 0.33
N MET A 193 6.22 -18.13 1.14
CA MET A 193 7.34 -19.06 0.99
C MET A 193 6.94 -20.44 0.48
N SER A 194 5.64 -20.69 0.24
CA SER A 194 5.15 -22.00 -0.22
C SER A 194 5.76 -22.38 -1.57
N GLY A 195 6.28 -23.61 -1.70
CA GLY A 195 6.85 -24.09 -2.96
C GLY A 195 8.05 -23.29 -3.50
N VAL A 196 8.64 -22.41 -2.69
CA VAL A 196 9.83 -21.63 -3.06
C VAL A 196 11.07 -22.43 -2.71
N ASP A 197 11.77 -22.94 -3.72
CA ASP A 197 13.07 -23.61 -3.56
C ASP A 197 14.12 -22.66 -2.97
N GLU A 198 15.18 -23.22 -2.36
CA GLU A 198 16.34 -22.44 -1.92
C GLU A 198 16.90 -21.61 -3.08
N GLY A 199 16.95 -20.29 -2.90
CA GLY A 199 17.47 -19.34 -3.89
C GLY A 199 16.44 -18.72 -4.84
N LYS A 200 15.16 -19.13 -4.80
CA LYS A 200 14.07 -18.44 -5.52
C LYS A 200 13.48 -17.31 -4.69
N SER A 201 12.88 -16.33 -5.37
CA SER A 201 12.23 -15.21 -4.70
C SER A 201 10.92 -15.66 -4.06
N ALA A 202 10.57 -15.08 -2.91
CA ALA A 202 9.26 -15.28 -2.30
C ALA A 202 8.13 -14.82 -3.24
N HIS A 203 6.95 -15.40 -3.10
CA HIS A 203 5.76 -14.97 -3.84
C HIS A 203 5.43 -13.50 -3.58
N PRO A 204 5.11 -12.69 -4.61
CA PRO A 204 4.82 -11.27 -4.44
C PRO A 204 3.57 -11.00 -3.62
N PHE A 205 3.66 -10.00 -2.74
CA PHE A 205 2.52 -9.42 -2.03
C PHE A 205 2.21 -8.00 -2.51
N PHE A 206 0.94 -7.75 -2.79
CA PHE A 206 0.36 -6.44 -3.02
C PHE A 206 -0.64 -6.11 -1.92
N TYR A 207 -0.40 -5.03 -1.20
CA TYR A 207 -1.28 -4.55 -0.14
C TYR A 207 -2.14 -3.39 -0.66
N VAL A 208 -3.42 -3.65 -0.90
CA VAL A 208 -4.36 -2.69 -1.52
C VAL A 208 -5.37 -2.22 -0.49
N SER A 209 -5.33 -0.94 -0.11
CA SER A 209 -6.19 -0.39 0.96
C SER A 209 -6.88 0.91 0.55
N SER A 210 -8.00 1.19 1.20
CA SER A 210 -8.70 2.48 1.14
C SER A 210 -8.02 3.58 1.97
N SER A 211 -6.98 3.24 2.75
CA SER A 211 -6.10 4.19 3.46
C SER A 211 -5.45 5.19 2.52
N GLU A 212 -5.17 6.40 2.99
CA GLU A 212 -4.46 7.41 2.21
C GLU A 212 -2.94 7.18 2.16
N TRP A 213 -2.29 7.61 1.09
CA TRP A 213 -0.82 7.62 0.94
C TRP A 213 -0.08 8.35 2.07
N ASN A 214 -0.76 9.22 2.82
CA ASN A 214 -0.24 9.86 4.03
C ASN A 214 0.24 8.81 5.05
N LEU A 215 -0.45 7.68 5.14
CA LEU A 215 -0.20 6.61 6.10
C LEU A 215 0.85 5.59 5.62
N TYR A 216 1.41 5.75 4.41
CA TYR A 216 2.32 4.77 3.81
C TYR A 216 3.49 4.39 4.74
N ASP A 217 4.24 5.36 5.28
CA ASP A 217 5.41 5.04 6.12
C ASP A 217 5.00 4.36 7.42
N TYR A 218 3.82 4.71 7.96
CA TYR A 218 3.27 4.10 9.16
C TYR A 218 2.92 2.63 8.91
N ILE A 219 2.22 2.35 7.81
CA ILE A 219 1.81 1.00 7.43
C ILE A 219 3.03 0.14 7.09
N LYS A 220 3.99 0.69 6.34
CA LYS A 220 5.24 -0.01 6.00
C LYS A 220 6.03 -0.37 7.25
N GLU A 221 6.17 0.58 8.18
CA GLU A 221 6.87 0.31 9.44
C GLU A 221 6.13 -0.71 10.30
N PHE A 222 4.80 -0.64 10.39
CA PHE A 222 3.99 -1.66 11.07
C PHE A 222 4.23 -3.05 10.49
N SER A 223 4.23 -3.16 9.16
CA SER A 223 4.39 -4.45 8.47
C SER A 223 5.78 -5.03 8.69
N ARG A 224 6.81 -4.19 8.59
CA ARG A 224 8.21 -4.57 8.88
C ARG A 224 8.41 -5.02 10.32
N GLN A 225 7.86 -4.28 11.30
CA GLN A 225 7.98 -4.61 12.72
C GLN A 225 7.28 -5.94 13.08
N ASN A 226 6.19 -6.25 12.40
CA ASN A 226 5.45 -7.50 12.59
C ASN A 226 5.89 -8.63 11.67
N LYS A 227 6.96 -8.43 10.86
CA LYS A 227 7.50 -9.43 9.92
C LYS A 227 6.44 -9.97 8.95
N LEU A 228 5.55 -9.11 8.48
CA LEU A 228 4.71 -9.43 7.32
C LEU A 228 5.59 -9.52 6.07
N PRO A 229 5.20 -10.31 5.06
CA PRO A 229 5.92 -10.36 3.78
C PRO A 229 6.14 -8.97 3.21
N GLU A 230 7.35 -8.73 2.69
CA GLU A 230 7.60 -7.50 1.95
C GLU A 230 6.73 -7.44 0.70
N GLY A 231 6.32 -6.24 0.32
CA GLY A 231 5.37 -6.09 -0.78
C GLY A 231 5.17 -4.65 -1.22
N VAL A 232 4.38 -4.52 -2.28
CA VAL A 232 3.99 -3.23 -2.86
C VAL A 232 2.70 -2.77 -2.20
N TYR A 233 2.61 -1.52 -1.79
CA TYR A 233 1.41 -0.97 -1.19
C TYR A 233 0.74 -0.02 -2.19
N LEU A 234 -0.53 -0.28 -2.52
CA LEU A 234 -1.34 0.59 -3.37
C LEU A 234 -2.45 1.22 -2.53
N LEU A 235 -2.28 2.49 -2.23
CA LEU A 235 -3.15 3.24 -1.32
C LEU A 235 -4.02 4.25 -2.09
N ASN A 236 -4.94 4.88 -1.38
CA ASN A 236 -5.79 5.95 -1.89
C ASN A 236 -5.07 7.31 -1.87
N GLN A 237 -5.60 8.28 -2.61
CA GLN A 237 -5.02 9.62 -2.80
C GLN A 237 -4.67 10.32 -1.49
N LEU A 238 -3.69 11.23 -1.54
CA LEU A 238 -3.32 12.06 -0.39
C LEU A 238 -4.48 12.95 0.04
N LYS A 239 -4.66 13.10 1.36
CA LYS A 239 -5.61 14.05 1.94
C LYS A 239 -4.91 15.12 2.77
N ARG A 240 -5.41 16.35 2.64
CA ARG A 240 -5.11 17.45 3.58
C ARG A 240 -5.90 17.26 4.87
N ILE A 241 -5.41 17.78 6.00
CA ILE A 241 -6.12 17.73 7.30
C ILE A 241 -7.58 18.20 7.20
N SER A 242 -7.85 19.25 6.43
CA SER A 242 -9.22 19.78 6.23
C SER A 242 -10.15 18.82 5.46
N GLN A 243 -9.58 17.91 4.66
CA GLN A 243 -10.30 16.90 3.88
C GLN A 243 -10.45 15.58 4.63
N VAL A 244 -9.64 15.32 5.67
CA VAL A 244 -9.75 14.12 6.51
C VAL A 244 -11.14 13.98 7.13
N PHE A 245 -11.84 15.11 7.37
CA PHE A 245 -13.18 15.13 7.95
C PHE A 245 -14.32 15.11 6.91
N LYS A 246 -14.02 15.27 5.61
CA LYS A 246 -15.00 15.19 4.52
C LYS A 246 -15.06 13.74 4.03
N THR A 247 -16.08 13.02 4.45
CA THR A 247 -16.40 11.67 3.97
C THR A 247 -17.43 11.77 2.86
N GLY A 248 -17.10 11.31 1.65
CA GLY A 248 -18.11 11.18 0.61
C GLY A 248 -17.55 10.87 -0.77
N GLN A 249 -17.97 9.71 -1.28
CA GLN A 249 -18.06 9.33 -2.69
C GLN A 249 -16.75 8.92 -3.40
N ASN A 250 -16.74 7.68 -3.93
CA ASN A 250 -15.77 7.09 -4.88
C ASN A 250 -14.66 6.16 -4.34
N ASN A 251 -14.71 5.65 -3.11
CA ASN A 251 -13.67 4.71 -2.65
C ASN A 251 -13.75 3.31 -3.29
N HIS A 252 -14.94 2.78 -3.60
CA HIS A 252 -15.08 1.38 -4.05
C HIS A 252 -14.59 1.16 -5.49
N SER A 253 -14.90 2.07 -6.40
CA SER A 253 -14.37 2.05 -7.76
C SER A 253 -12.83 2.11 -7.75
N THR A 254 -12.22 2.83 -6.81
CA THR A 254 -10.75 2.94 -6.75
C THR A 254 -10.06 1.65 -6.32
N LYS A 255 -10.61 0.89 -5.37
CA LYS A 255 -9.98 -0.37 -4.91
C LYS A 255 -10.08 -1.45 -5.98
N PHE A 256 -11.24 -1.61 -6.61
CA PHE A 256 -11.41 -2.47 -7.78
C PHE A 256 -10.39 -2.13 -8.86
N MET A 257 -10.29 -0.85 -9.27
CA MET A 257 -9.32 -0.43 -10.30
C MET A 257 -7.86 -0.67 -9.91
N ARG A 258 -7.49 -0.56 -8.63
CA ARG A 258 -6.14 -0.90 -8.15
C ARG A 258 -5.85 -2.39 -8.30
N ILE A 259 -6.82 -3.26 -7.99
CA ILE A 259 -6.70 -4.71 -8.18
C ILE A 259 -6.58 -5.03 -9.67
N VAL A 260 -7.44 -4.45 -10.50
CA VAL A 260 -7.41 -4.64 -11.97
C VAL A 260 -6.04 -4.29 -12.55
N ARG A 261 -5.45 -3.16 -12.16
CA ARG A 261 -4.10 -2.78 -12.60
C ARG A 261 -3.03 -3.81 -12.24
N ILE A 262 -3.15 -4.47 -11.09
CA ILE A 262 -2.22 -5.57 -10.72
C ILE A 262 -2.49 -6.78 -11.63
N LEU A 263 -3.75 -7.15 -11.85
CA LEU A 263 -4.11 -8.26 -12.72
C LEU A 263 -3.59 -8.06 -14.16
N GLU A 264 -3.77 -6.86 -14.71
CA GLU A 264 -3.28 -6.47 -16.04
C GLU A 264 -1.76 -6.43 -16.11
N ALA A 265 -1.09 -6.02 -15.03
CA ALA A 265 0.36 -6.04 -14.92
C ALA A 265 0.94 -7.46 -14.86
N TYR A 266 0.12 -8.50 -14.58
CA TYR A 266 0.59 -9.88 -14.45
C TYR A 266 -0.34 -10.85 -15.18
N PRO A 267 -0.42 -10.78 -16.53
CA PRO A 267 -1.39 -11.54 -17.29
C PRO A 267 -1.18 -13.05 -17.19
N GLU A 268 0.04 -13.52 -16.98
CA GLU A 268 0.35 -14.97 -16.91
C GLU A 268 0.19 -15.58 -15.51
N GLN A 269 -0.08 -14.77 -14.48
CA GLN A 269 -0.11 -15.26 -13.09
C GLN A 269 -1.54 -15.52 -12.62
N GLN A 270 -1.64 -16.36 -11.58
CA GLN A 270 -2.86 -16.54 -10.80
C GLN A 270 -2.78 -15.75 -9.50
N PHE A 271 -3.95 -15.31 -9.01
CA PHE A 271 -4.03 -14.40 -7.87
C PHE A 271 -4.80 -15.03 -6.71
N VAL A 272 -4.41 -14.62 -5.51
CA VAL A 272 -5.13 -14.95 -4.27
C VAL A 272 -5.50 -13.65 -3.59
N LEU A 273 -6.79 -13.46 -3.29
CA LEU A 273 -7.31 -12.25 -2.67
C LEU A 273 -7.53 -12.47 -1.17
N LEU A 274 -7.05 -11.57 -0.31
CA LEU A 274 -7.20 -11.65 1.14
C LEU A 274 -7.84 -10.36 1.67
N GLY A 275 -9.00 -10.45 2.29
CA GLY A 275 -9.75 -9.31 2.79
C GLY A 275 -10.56 -9.63 4.04
N ASP A 276 -11.52 -8.77 4.35
CA ASP A 276 -12.38 -8.89 5.53
C ASP A 276 -13.86 -8.60 5.24
N ASP A 277 -14.74 -9.04 6.13
CA ASP A 277 -16.19 -8.88 5.99
C ASP A 277 -16.76 -7.56 6.53
N SER A 278 -15.92 -6.68 7.08
CA SER A 278 -16.33 -5.40 7.65
C SER A 278 -16.41 -4.30 6.60
N GLN A 279 -15.70 -4.45 5.48
CA GLN A 279 -15.67 -3.54 4.33
C GLN A 279 -16.37 -4.15 3.09
N GLU A 280 -16.16 -3.53 1.92
CA GLU A 280 -16.74 -3.96 0.63
C GLU A 280 -15.93 -5.07 -0.06
N ASP A 281 -14.97 -5.69 0.63
CA ASP A 281 -14.06 -6.67 0.03
C ASP A 281 -14.80 -7.87 -0.59
N PRO A 282 -15.83 -8.47 0.05
CA PRO A 282 -16.61 -9.53 -0.59
C PRO A 282 -17.27 -9.10 -1.90
N ASN A 283 -17.76 -7.86 -1.98
CA ASN A 283 -18.38 -7.32 -3.20
C ASN A 283 -17.35 -7.02 -4.29
N ILE A 284 -16.23 -6.41 -3.92
CA ILE A 284 -15.13 -6.10 -4.83
C ILE A 284 -14.53 -7.40 -5.37
N TYR A 285 -14.26 -8.39 -4.53
CA TYR A 285 -13.68 -9.66 -4.96
C TYR A 285 -14.64 -10.47 -5.83
N ALA A 286 -15.94 -10.53 -5.50
CA ALA A 286 -16.92 -11.15 -6.38
C ALA A 286 -16.99 -10.45 -7.75
N SER A 287 -16.86 -9.12 -7.77
CA SER A 287 -16.79 -8.36 -9.02
C SER A 287 -15.51 -8.69 -9.81
N VAL A 288 -14.35 -8.75 -9.15
CA VAL A 288 -13.08 -9.13 -9.79
C VAL A 288 -13.16 -10.53 -10.39
N VAL A 289 -13.66 -11.51 -9.64
CA VAL A 289 -13.85 -12.90 -10.11
C VAL A 289 -14.76 -12.93 -11.34
N SER A 290 -15.85 -12.16 -11.33
CA SER A 290 -16.80 -12.10 -12.44
C SER A 290 -16.21 -11.46 -13.71
N HIS A 291 -15.33 -10.46 -13.58
CA HIS A 291 -14.74 -9.76 -14.72
C HIS A 291 -13.46 -10.44 -15.24
N PHE A 292 -12.77 -11.22 -14.41
CA PHE A 292 -11.50 -11.89 -14.72
C PHE A 292 -11.58 -13.40 -14.43
N PRO A 293 -12.44 -14.14 -15.16
CA PRO A 293 -12.62 -15.58 -14.93
C PRO A 293 -11.30 -16.33 -15.12
N GLY A 294 -11.04 -17.31 -14.24
CA GLY A 294 -9.83 -18.14 -14.27
C GLY A 294 -8.54 -17.47 -13.74
N LYS A 295 -8.55 -16.17 -13.44
CA LYS A 295 -7.39 -15.46 -12.87
C LYS A 295 -7.28 -15.62 -11.36
N ILE A 296 -8.42 -15.68 -10.65
CA ILE A 296 -8.43 -15.79 -9.19
C ILE A 296 -8.46 -17.26 -8.79
N PHE A 297 -7.41 -17.71 -8.12
CA PHE A 297 -7.29 -19.08 -7.62
C PHE A 297 -8.09 -19.25 -6.32
N SER A 298 -7.94 -18.30 -5.39
CA SER A 298 -8.57 -18.39 -4.07
C SER A 298 -8.90 -17.03 -3.47
N VAL A 299 -9.93 -17.00 -2.63
CA VAL A 299 -10.37 -15.82 -1.88
C VAL A 299 -10.51 -16.15 -0.40
N TYR A 300 -9.84 -15.35 0.43
CA TYR A 300 -9.88 -15.43 1.89
C TYR A 300 -10.61 -14.20 2.44
N ILE A 301 -11.72 -14.39 3.13
CA ILE A 301 -12.45 -13.34 3.83
C ILE A 301 -12.38 -13.59 5.33
N ARG A 302 -11.81 -12.66 6.08
CA ARG A 302 -11.84 -12.69 7.55
C ARG A 302 -13.20 -12.25 8.06
N GLN A 303 -13.81 -13.05 8.92
CA GLN A 303 -14.96 -12.67 9.72
C GLN A 303 -14.52 -11.82 10.92
N VAL A 304 -14.78 -10.51 10.87
CA VAL A 304 -14.37 -9.56 11.91
C VAL A 304 -15.36 -9.52 13.08
N ARG A 305 -16.65 -9.75 12.79
CA ARG A 305 -17.72 -9.70 13.80
C ARG A 305 -18.18 -11.10 14.21
N ASN A 306 -18.92 -11.19 15.32
CA ASN A 306 -19.35 -12.48 15.85
C ASN A 306 -20.41 -13.20 15.00
N MET A 307 -21.20 -12.47 14.20
CA MET A 307 -22.25 -13.05 13.37
C MET A 307 -21.88 -12.98 11.88
N PRO A 308 -21.94 -14.11 11.15
CA PRO A 308 -21.82 -14.14 9.70
C PRO A 308 -22.85 -13.22 9.04
N LYS A 309 -22.45 -12.51 7.98
CA LYS A 309 -23.37 -11.69 7.19
C LYS A 309 -23.93 -12.51 6.02
N ILE A 310 -25.26 -12.59 5.90
CA ILE A 310 -25.95 -13.32 4.83
C ILE A 310 -25.43 -12.91 3.45
N HIS A 311 -25.38 -11.60 3.18
CA HIS A 311 -24.87 -11.07 1.91
C HIS A 311 -23.41 -11.49 1.61
N VAL A 312 -22.55 -11.64 2.63
CA VAL A 312 -21.16 -12.09 2.43
C VAL A 312 -21.13 -13.56 2.00
N GLN A 313 -21.97 -14.40 2.61
CA GLN A 313 -22.12 -15.81 2.23
C GLN A 313 -22.66 -15.96 0.80
N GLU A 314 -23.58 -15.09 0.36
CA GLU A 314 -24.05 -15.06 -1.02
C GLU A 314 -22.90 -14.74 -2.01
N ARG A 315 -22.04 -13.76 -1.67
CA ARG A 315 -20.87 -13.42 -2.51
C ARG A 315 -19.85 -14.55 -2.54
N ILE A 316 -19.62 -15.22 -1.42
CA ILE A 316 -18.75 -16.40 -1.36
C ILE A 316 -19.28 -17.49 -2.28
N LYS A 317 -20.56 -17.85 -2.15
CA LYS A 317 -21.20 -18.85 -3.01
C LYS A 317 -21.14 -18.49 -4.49
N GLN A 318 -21.30 -17.20 -4.82
CA GLN A 318 -21.13 -16.70 -6.19
C GLN A 318 -19.72 -16.98 -6.72
N MET A 319 -18.68 -16.72 -5.93
CA MET A 319 -17.29 -16.97 -6.33
C MET A 319 -16.95 -18.46 -6.41
N GLU A 320 -17.47 -19.27 -5.47
CA GLU A 320 -17.32 -20.73 -5.51
C GLU A 320 -17.98 -21.35 -6.75
N THR A 321 -19.16 -20.84 -7.14
CA THR A 321 -19.84 -21.26 -8.38
C THR A 321 -19.01 -20.93 -9.63
N ALA A 322 -18.16 -19.89 -9.56
CA ALA A 322 -17.21 -19.55 -10.61
C ALA A 322 -15.90 -20.36 -10.56
N GLY A 323 -15.81 -21.38 -9.69
CA GLY A 323 -14.65 -22.27 -9.57
C GLY A 323 -13.53 -21.75 -8.67
N VAL A 324 -13.78 -20.71 -7.86
CA VAL A 324 -12.78 -20.11 -6.97
C VAL A 324 -12.85 -20.74 -5.57
N PHE A 325 -11.71 -21.21 -5.04
CA PHE A 325 -11.66 -21.71 -3.67
C PHE A 325 -11.87 -20.56 -2.69
N CYS A 326 -12.87 -20.67 -1.82
CA CYS A 326 -13.22 -19.60 -0.89
C CYS A 326 -13.12 -20.06 0.55
N CYS A 327 -12.56 -19.20 1.41
CA CYS A 327 -12.47 -19.43 2.85
C CYS A 327 -13.00 -18.21 3.60
N TYR A 328 -14.14 -18.39 4.30
CA TYR A 328 -14.68 -17.41 5.24
C TYR A 328 -14.41 -17.88 6.66
N PHE A 329 -13.51 -17.18 7.35
CA PHE A 329 -12.87 -17.71 8.55
C PHE A 329 -12.75 -16.68 9.66
N LYS A 330 -12.74 -17.14 10.91
CA LYS A 330 -12.57 -16.26 12.08
C LYS A 330 -11.11 -16.24 12.54
N HIS A 331 -10.49 -17.41 12.59
CA HIS A 331 -9.13 -17.62 13.07
C HIS A 331 -8.19 -18.00 11.93
N SER A 332 -7.00 -17.42 11.91
CA SER A 332 -6.05 -17.64 10.80
C SER A 332 -5.59 -19.10 10.67
N ALA A 333 -5.76 -19.92 11.71
CA ALA A 333 -5.54 -21.36 11.64
C ALA A 333 -6.47 -22.05 10.62
N GLU A 334 -7.74 -21.64 10.53
CA GLU A 334 -8.70 -22.15 9.55
C GLU A 334 -8.24 -21.83 8.12
N ALA A 335 -7.78 -20.59 7.89
CA ALA A 335 -7.24 -20.17 6.61
C ALA A 335 -5.97 -20.94 6.23
N VAL A 336 -5.09 -21.25 7.18
CA VAL A 336 -3.91 -22.12 6.94
C VAL A 336 -4.33 -23.53 6.55
N ILE A 337 -5.30 -24.13 7.25
CA ILE A 337 -5.82 -25.47 6.94
C ILE A 337 -6.43 -25.49 5.53
N HIS A 338 -7.26 -24.50 5.19
CA HIS A 338 -7.84 -24.37 3.86
C HIS A 338 -6.74 -24.24 2.80
N SER A 339 -5.74 -23.38 3.03
CA SER A 339 -4.62 -23.17 2.10
C SER A 339 -3.83 -24.44 1.82
N ARG A 340 -3.63 -25.32 2.82
CA ARG A 340 -3.02 -26.64 2.61
C ARG A 340 -3.93 -27.57 1.81
N THR A 341 -5.22 -27.59 2.13
CA THR A 341 -6.22 -28.44 1.49
C THR A 341 -6.31 -28.19 -0.02
N ILE A 342 -6.21 -26.92 -0.43
CA ILE A 342 -6.27 -26.53 -1.84
C ILE A 342 -4.90 -26.45 -2.52
N GLY A 343 -3.82 -26.84 -1.84
CA GLY A 343 -2.47 -26.87 -2.41
C GLY A 343 -1.74 -25.52 -2.52
N LEU A 344 -2.26 -24.44 -1.91
CA LEU A 344 -1.53 -23.15 -1.85
C LEU A 344 -0.34 -23.18 -0.91
N ILE A 345 -0.44 -23.92 0.19
CA ILE A 345 0.67 -24.14 1.14
C ILE A 345 1.09 -25.60 1.03
N THR A 346 2.27 -25.84 0.47
CA THR A 346 2.87 -27.18 0.47
C THR A 346 3.28 -27.58 1.88
N HIS A 347 3.19 -28.87 2.20
CA HIS A 347 3.69 -29.39 3.49
C HIS A 347 5.20 -29.12 3.57
N VAL A 348 5.61 -28.41 4.63
CA VAL A 348 7.02 -28.31 5.06
C VAL A 348 7.32 -29.51 5.92
#